data_AF-A0AA35XB32-F1
#
_entry.id   AF-A0AA35XB32-F1
#
_cell.length_a   1.000
_cell.length_b   1.000
_cell.length_c   1.000
_cell.angle_alpha   90.00
_cell.angle_beta   90.00
_cell.angle_gamma   90.00
#
_symmetry.space_group_name_H-M   'P 1'
#
loop_
_entity.id
_entity.type
_entity.pdbx_description
1 polymer ?
#
loop_
_entity_poly.entity_id
_entity_poly.type
_entity_poly.pdbx_seq_one_letter_code
_entity_poly.pdbx_strand_id
1 'polypeptide(L)'
;MPPRKRKQAARQETEPDPPAAASALDPAKMTVAALREELDTRGLDTRGKKAELVARLQAELAGSGSTQGPSPTKKSRKSKAKPKEEPVEEPMEETKEDDETDFSKAKKALQMADAGAGSKKKSIRAANVDSHVPASSTYTVVGDFDCMLNQTNIGHNNNKFYVIQLLETGSSRYSVWTRWGRVGESGQNAMKSFSSLDAAEKEFCKKFKDKTKNNWEERDNFVAVKGKYTLLEMDDEEGGEEEIVGKLQALDQEGVDLGMKPCSLDPPTQNLIKLIFDQDMFNSAMQSMEIDTKKMPLGKLGKAQIAKGFEALEAIEDALSSGASRSRLADLSSAFYTIIPHSFGRNVPPVIDNAEMLQKKFDMLLVLGDIELAQGLEREREKKQQVAGEIPHPLDINYESLKAKLSHIKKEEDEYQVVHKYIKATATWRKVELLDVFRVDREGEVGVFPGDVMMM
;
A
#
# COMPACT_ATOMS: atom_id res chain seq x y z
N MET A 1 -55.60 19.71 -27.86
CA MET A 1 -54.49 20.71 -27.83
C MET A 1 -54.92 21.92 -28.65
N PRO A 2 -54.40 23.16 -28.43
CA PRO A 2 -53.46 23.64 -27.40
C PRO A 2 -54.08 24.66 -26.40
N PRO A 3 -53.31 25.27 -25.44
CA PRO A 3 -53.87 25.90 -24.23
C PRO A 3 -53.83 27.46 -24.15
N ARG A 4 -53.93 28.00 -22.92
CA ARG A 4 -54.45 29.34 -22.53
C ARG A 4 -53.41 30.45 -22.25
N LYS A 5 -53.92 31.70 -22.29
CA LYS A 5 -53.35 32.98 -21.81
C LYS A 5 -53.14 33.05 -20.28
N ARG A 6 -52.28 33.98 -19.80
CA ARG A 6 -52.66 35.01 -18.79
C ARG A 6 -51.72 36.24 -18.78
N LYS A 7 -52.20 37.35 -18.18
CA LYS A 7 -51.65 38.72 -18.13
C LYS A 7 -52.23 39.44 -16.89
N GLN A 8 -51.44 40.24 -16.14
CA GLN A 8 -51.81 41.20 -15.06
C GLN A 8 -50.50 41.64 -14.33
N ALA A 9 -50.39 42.65 -13.45
CA ALA A 9 -51.00 43.99 -13.24
C ALA A 9 -50.29 44.63 -11.98
N ALA A 10 -50.46 45.92 -11.66
CA ALA A 10 -49.67 46.61 -10.61
C ALA A 10 -50.48 47.51 -9.64
N ARG A 11 -49.95 47.67 -8.39
CA ARG A 11 -50.18 48.66 -7.28
C ARG A 11 -50.20 47.98 -5.88
N GLN A 12 -49.36 48.34 -4.89
CA GLN A 12 -49.41 49.50 -3.93
C GLN A 12 -50.46 49.27 -2.79
N GLU A 13 -50.27 49.50 -1.46
CA GLU A 13 -49.27 50.22 -0.61
C GLU A 13 -49.21 49.64 0.85
N THR A 14 -48.12 49.85 1.65
CA THR A 14 -48.13 49.95 3.15
C THR A 14 -46.74 50.31 3.75
N GLU A 15 -46.73 51.17 4.79
CA GLU A 15 -45.64 51.49 5.76
C GLU A 15 -46.15 51.19 7.21
N PRO A 16 -45.38 51.24 8.35
CA PRO A 16 -44.11 51.95 8.63
C PRO A 16 -43.09 51.22 9.58
N ASP A 17 -42.18 52.03 10.17
CA ASP A 17 -41.37 51.89 11.43
C ASP A 17 -39.87 51.48 11.39
N PRO A 18 -39.04 51.97 12.36
CA PRO A 18 -37.60 52.21 12.13
C PRO A 18 -36.65 51.41 13.07
N PRO A 19 -35.36 51.79 13.18
CA PRO A 19 -34.23 50.92 12.87
C PRO A 19 -33.90 49.85 13.94
N ALA A 20 -33.73 48.61 13.50
CA ALA A 20 -33.15 47.54 14.32
C ALA A 20 -31.61 47.55 14.26
N ALA A 21 -30.97 47.27 15.40
CA ALA A 21 -29.53 47.44 15.64
C ALA A 21 -28.61 46.73 14.63
N ALA A 22 -27.42 47.33 14.42
CA ALA A 22 -26.35 46.74 13.62
C ALA A 22 -25.84 45.43 14.25
N SER A 23 -26.27 44.29 13.68
CA SER A 23 -25.71 42.98 13.96
C SER A 23 -24.21 42.97 13.63
N ALA A 24 -23.37 42.72 14.62
CA ALA A 24 -21.95 42.51 14.38
C ALA A 24 -21.75 41.30 13.45
N LEU A 25 -21.25 41.55 12.25
CA LEU A 25 -20.86 40.49 11.32
C LEU A 25 -19.78 39.63 11.98
N ASP A 26 -19.98 38.32 12.00
CA ASP A 26 -19.01 37.32 12.49
C ASP A 26 -18.38 36.61 11.27
N PRO A 27 -17.17 37.03 10.82
CA PRO A 27 -16.57 36.47 9.62
C PRO A 27 -16.29 34.96 9.72
N ALA A 28 -16.10 34.40 10.92
CA ALA A 28 -15.80 32.99 11.08
C ALA A 28 -16.96 32.09 10.57
N LYS A 29 -18.20 32.56 10.74
CA LYS A 29 -19.42 31.85 10.34
C LYS A 29 -19.81 32.04 8.86
N MET A 30 -19.17 32.97 8.15
CA MET A 30 -19.47 33.21 6.73
C MET A 30 -18.91 32.11 5.82
N THR A 31 -19.53 31.94 4.65
CA THR A 31 -19.01 31.06 3.58
C THR A 31 -17.87 31.75 2.83
N VAL A 32 -17.02 30.98 2.14
CA VAL A 32 -15.91 31.55 1.33
C VAL A 32 -16.42 32.49 0.24
N ALA A 33 -17.61 32.23 -0.32
CA ALA A 33 -18.24 33.11 -1.29
C ALA A 33 -18.63 34.47 -0.65
N ALA A 34 -19.37 34.44 0.46
CA ALA A 34 -19.78 35.65 1.17
C ALA A 34 -18.60 36.46 1.72
N LEU A 35 -17.53 35.79 2.18
CA LEU A 35 -16.28 36.45 2.58
C LEU A 35 -15.61 37.18 1.43
N ARG A 36 -15.60 36.59 0.23
CA ARG A 36 -15.02 37.26 -0.96
C ARG A 36 -15.87 38.44 -1.42
N GLU A 37 -17.20 38.30 -1.39
CA GLU A 37 -18.13 39.37 -1.76
C GLU A 37 -18.02 40.57 -0.81
N GLU A 38 -17.94 40.33 0.51
CA GLU A 38 -17.76 41.37 1.52
C GLU A 38 -16.36 42.02 1.45
N LEU A 39 -15.30 41.25 1.16
CA LEU A 39 -13.95 41.79 0.93
C LEU A 39 -13.87 42.60 -0.37
N ASP A 40 -14.49 42.16 -1.47
CA ASP A 40 -14.52 42.87 -2.75
C ASP A 40 -15.29 44.20 -2.63
N THR A 41 -16.43 44.18 -1.93
CA THR A 41 -17.23 45.38 -1.59
C THR A 41 -16.42 46.40 -0.78
N ARG A 42 -15.41 45.93 -0.01
CA ARG A 42 -14.48 46.76 0.76
C ARG A 42 -13.15 47.05 0.04
N GLY A 43 -12.96 46.57 -1.19
CA GLY A 43 -11.75 46.77 -1.98
C GLY A 43 -10.51 45.99 -1.49
N LEU A 44 -10.72 44.91 -0.73
CA LEU A 44 -9.67 44.07 -0.15
C LEU A 44 -9.40 42.81 -0.99
N ASP A 45 -8.18 42.26 -0.91
CA ASP A 45 -7.80 41.07 -1.67
C ASP A 45 -8.66 39.84 -1.30
N THR A 46 -9.29 39.24 -2.31
CA THR A 46 -10.21 38.09 -2.20
C THR A 46 -9.51 36.74 -2.34
N ARG A 47 -8.18 36.73 -2.51
CA ARG A 47 -7.36 35.51 -2.62
C ARG A 47 -6.93 34.99 -1.25
N GLY A 48 -6.84 33.66 -1.15
CA GLY A 48 -6.43 32.94 0.06
C GLY A 48 -7.37 31.80 0.46
N LYS A 49 -6.97 31.07 1.50
CA LYS A 49 -7.78 30.07 2.22
C LYS A 49 -8.81 30.77 3.12
N LYS A 50 -9.86 30.06 3.56
CA LYS A 50 -10.96 30.65 4.38
C LYS A 50 -10.41 31.44 5.58
N ALA A 51 -9.47 30.88 6.35
CA ALA A 51 -8.88 31.54 7.51
C ALA A 51 -8.22 32.89 7.20
N GLU A 52 -7.56 33.02 6.04
CA GLU A 52 -6.91 34.27 5.62
C GLU A 52 -7.94 35.34 5.25
N LEU A 53 -9.05 34.95 4.61
CA LEU A 53 -10.17 35.84 4.28
C LEU A 53 -10.91 36.29 5.55
N VAL A 54 -11.13 35.37 6.50
CA VAL A 54 -11.71 35.66 7.83
C VAL A 54 -10.83 36.65 8.58
N ALA A 55 -9.53 36.40 8.71
CA ALA A 55 -8.60 37.30 9.40
C ALA A 55 -8.52 38.68 8.74
N ARG A 56 -8.54 38.74 7.40
CA ARG A 56 -8.51 40.00 6.64
C ARG A 56 -9.79 40.82 6.84
N LEU A 57 -10.96 40.18 6.87
CA LEU A 57 -12.23 40.86 7.15
C LEU A 57 -12.36 41.26 8.63
N GLN A 58 -11.87 40.44 9.57
CA GLN A 58 -11.82 40.78 11.00
C GLN A 58 -10.90 41.97 11.28
N ALA A 59 -9.73 42.03 10.63
CA ALA A 59 -8.81 43.15 10.75
C ALA A 59 -9.42 44.46 10.23
N GLU A 60 -10.16 44.42 9.12
CA GLU A 60 -10.89 45.58 8.59
C GLU A 60 -12.04 46.02 9.52
N LEU A 61 -12.82 45.08 10.04
CA LEU A 61 -13.91 45.37 10.99
C LEU A 61 -13.38 45.96 12.31
N ALA A 62 -12.19 45.54 12.77
CA ALA A 62 -11.50 46.13 13.90
C ALA A 62 -10.79 47.47 13.58
N GLY A 63 -10.61 47.80 12.30
CA GLY A 63 -9.76 48.89 11.82
C GLY A 63 -10.45 50.23 11.54
N SER A 64 -11.70 50.43 11.96
CA SER A 64 -12.47 51.66 11.67
C SER A 64 -11.98 52.89 12.45
N GLY A 65 -10.80 53.40 12.09
CA GLY A 65 -10.11 54.50 12.76
C GLY A 65 -9.14 55.27 11.85
N SER A 66 -9.70 56.11 10.98
CA SER A 66 -9.03 57.13 10.13
C SER A 66 -8.33 56.69 8.82
N THR A 67 -8.70 57.48 7.81
CA THR A 67 -8.42 57.52 6.37
C THR A 67 -6.97 57.74 5.88
N GLN A 68 -6.78 57.44 4.58
CA GLN A 68 -5.81 57.94 3.56
C GLN A 68 -4.53 57.12 3.28
N GLY A 69 -4.42 56.67 2.02
CA GLY A 69 -3.16 56.28 1.35
C GLY A 69 -2.42 57.49 0.74
N PRO A 70 -1.40 57.31 -0.13
CA PRO A 70 -1.31 56.27 -1.16
C PRO A 70 0.04 55.50 -1.27
N SER A 71 0.06 54.50 -2.15
CA SER A 71 1.25 53.76 -2.63
C SER A 71 2.04 54.54 -3.73
N PRO A 72 3.14 54.05 -4.35
CA PRO A 72 4.02 52.87 -4.07
C PRO A 72 5.56 53.14 -4.18
N THR A 73 6.44 52.16 -3.85
CA THR A 73 7.54 51.62 -4.74
C THR A 73 8.69 50.83 -4.06
N LYS A 74 9.09 49.73 -4.73
CA LYS A 74 10.44 49.09 -4.92
C LYS A 74 11.51 49.01 -3.80
N LYS A 75 11.88 47.73 -3.49
CA LYS A 75 13.23 47.14 -3.31
C LYS A 75 14.34 47.92 -2.54
N SER A 76 14.81 47.38 -1.39
CA SER A 76 16.20 46.86 -1.24
C SER A 76 16.59 46.29 0.15
N ARG A 77 17.10 45.04 0.14
CA ARG A 77 18.35 44.49 0.74
C ARG A 77 18.93 45.02 2.09
N LYS A 78 19.04 44.09 3.08
CA LYS A 78 20.05 43.96 4.19
C LYS A 78 20.19 45.14 5.19
N SER A 79 20.13 44.92 6.51
CA SER A 79 21.21 44.26 7.28
C SER A 79 20.90 44.10 8.81
N LYS A 80 21.82 43.44 9.54
CA LYS A 80 21.76 42.95 10.94
C LYS A 80 21.60 44.02 12.05
N ALA A 81 20.94 43.64 13.16
CA ALA A 81 21.50 43.72 14.53
C ALA A 81 20.66 42.92 15.57
N LYS A 82 21.33 42.13 16.44
CA LYS A 82 20.81 41.62 17.75
C LYS A 82 21.16 42.70 18.82
N PRO A 83 20.49 42.80 19.99
CA PRO A 83 20.82 41.87 21.09
C PRO A 83 19.69 41.55 22.12
N LYS A 84 20.02 40.62 23.03
CA LYS A 84 19.41 40.27 24.34
C LYS A 84 18.28 39.22 24.40
N GLU A 85 18.66 38.01 24.83
CA GLU A 85 17.90 37.16 25.78
C GLU A 85 17.56 37.95 27.08
N GLU A 86 16.61 37.62 27.96
CA GLU A 86 15.90 36.38 28.38
C GLU A 86 14.60 36.83 29.14
N PRO A 87 13.65 35.97 29.62
CA PRO A 87 13.53 34.52 29.49
C PRO A 87 12.20 34.06 28.83
N VAL A 88 12.06 32.74 28.66
CA VAL A 88 10.90 32.07 28.06
C VAL A 88 9.98 31.53 29.15
N GLU A 89 8.69 31.88 29.10
CA GLU A 89 7.61 31.07 29.68
C GLU A 89 7.00 30.23 28.56
N GLU A 90 6.85 28.93 28.79
CA GLU A 90 6.27 27.98 27.84
C GLU A 90 4.72 28.07 27.85
N PRO A 91 4.05 28.35 26.72
CA PRO A 91 2.65 27.98 26.55
C PRO A 91 2.58 26.53 26.06
N MET A 92 1.72 25.75 26.72
CA MET A 92 1.42 24.35 26.40
C MET A 92 1.21 24.11 24.90
N GLU A 93 1.87 23.08 24.37
CA GLU A 93 1.62 22.59 23.02
C GLU A 93 0.24 21.89 23.00
N GLU A 94 -0.75 22.51 22.38
CA GLU A 94 -1.99 21.83 22.02
C GLU A 94 -1.63 20.70 21.05
N THR A 95 -1.65 19.46 21.56
CA THR A 95 -1.51 18.26 20.74
C THR A 95 -2.61 18.24 19.69
N LYS A 96 -2.24 18.52 18.45
CA LYS A 96 -3.10 18.24 17.30
C LYS A 96 -3.27 16.73 17.25
N GLU A 97 -4.51 16.28 17.34
CA GLU A 97 -4.88 14.96 16.87
C GLU A 97 -4.62 14.94 15.36
N ASP A 98 -3.49 14.34 14.96
CA ASP A 98 -3.24 14.01 13.57
C ASP A 98 -4.31 12.98 13.16
N ASP A 99 -5.19 13.37 12.25
CA ASP A 99 -6.17 12.48 11.59
C ASP A 99 -5.40 11.55 10.62
N GLU A 100 -4.60 10.65 11.20
CA GLU A 100 -3.84 9.66 10.47
C GLU A 100 -4.78 8.63 9.84
N THR A 101 -4.94 8.74 8.52
CA THR A 101 -5.53 7.68 7.72
C THR A 101 -4.76 6.37 7.90
N ASP A 102 -5.46 5.24 7.79
CA ASP A 102 -4.85 3.92 7.99
C ASP A 102 -3.69 3.64 7.02
N PHE A 103 -3.68 4.30 5.85
CA PHE A 103 -2.58 4.31 4.88
C PHE A 103 -1.29 4.93 5.44
N SER A 104 -1.39 6.03 6.20
CA SER A 104 -0.23 6.67 6.82
C SER A 104 0.39 5.78 7.90
N LYS A 105 -0.46 5.13 8.70
CA LYS A 105 -0.05 4.13 9.71
C LYS A 105 0.63 2.92 9.08
N ALA A 106 0.04 2.34 8.03
CA ALA A 106 0.60 1.19 7.32
C ALA A 106 1.96 1.51 6.69
N LYS A 107 2.09 2.68 6.04
CA LYS A 107 3.37 3.14 5.48
C LYS A 107 4.43 3.35 6.56
N LYS A 108 4.09 4.00 7.67
CA LYS A 108 5.02 4.19 8.81
C LYS A 108 5.44 2.85 9.41
N ALA A 109 4.52 1.90 9.58
CA ALA A 109 4.83 0.56 10.09
C ALA A 109 5.81 -0.19 9.17
N LEU A 110 5.59 -0.17 7.84
CA LEU A 110 6.50 -0.77 6.85
C LEU A 110 7.89 -0.11 6.85
N GLN A 111 7.95 1.22 6.88
CA GLN A 111 9.22 1.97 6.91
C GLN A 111 9.99 1.76 8.23
N MET A 112 9.29 1.66 9.38
CA MET A 112 9.92 1.36 10.67
C MET A 112 10.40 -0.10 10.76
N ALA A 113 9.69 -1.04 10.13
CA ALA A 113 10.12 -2.43 10.03
C ALA A 113 11.39 -2.59 9.17
N ASP A 114 11.51 -1.82 8.09
CA ASP A 114 12.72 -1.75 7.25
C ASP A 114 13.89 -1.09 7.99
N ALA A 115 13.67 0.08 8.60
CA ALA A 115 14.69 0.78 9.39
C ALA A 115 15.15 -0.01 10.65
N GLY A 116 14.29 -0.86 11.21
CA GLY A 116 14.62 -1.77 12.30
C GLY A 116 15.58 -2.89 11.90
N ALA A 117 15.69 -3.19 10.60
CA ALA A 117 16.66 -4.13 10.03
C ALA A 117 18.05 -3.49 9.82
N GLY A 118 18.56 -2.78 10.85
CA GLY A 118 19.88 -2.15 10.82
C GLY A 118 20.99 -3.12 10.39
N SER A 119 21.92 -2.64 9.55
CA SER A 119 22.84 -3.34 8.62
C SER A 119 23.46 -4.68 9.04
N LYS A 120 22.63 -5.69 9.31
CA LYS A 120 23.03 -7.10 9.29
C LYS A 120 23.34 -7.43 7.84
N LYS A 121 24.55 -7.92 7.56
CA LYS A 121 24.90 -8.45 6.23
C LYS A 121 23.78 -9.39 5.78
N LYS A 122 23.09 -9.09 4.66
CA LYS A 122 22.08 -9.99 4.09
C LYS A 122 22.71 -11.38 4.00
N SER A 123 22.09 -12.36 4.67
CA SER A 123 22.51 -13.75 4.58
C SER A 123 22.31 -14.17 3.14
N ILE A 124 23.39 -14.35 2.37
CA ILE A 124 23.33 -14.75 0.96
C ILE A 124 22.86 -16.21 0.91
N ARG A 125 21.54 -16.43 0.99
CA ARG A 125 20.90 -17.61 0.42
C ARG A 125 20.84 -17.40 -1.08
N ALA A 126 21.17 -18.43 -1.85
CA ALA A 126 21.08 -18.37 -3.30
C ALA A 126 19.61 -18.18 -3.71
N ALA A 127 19.33 -17.21 -4.58
CA ALA A 127 17.98 -17.01 -5.11
C ALA A 127 17.50 -18.26 -5.87
N ASN A 128 16.19 -18.47 -5.90
CA ASN A 128 15.61 -19.64 -6.57
C ASN A 128 15.75 -19.51 -8.10
N VAL A 129 16.26 -20.55 -8.74
CA VAL A 129 16.43 -20.60 -10.20
C VAL A 129 15.08 -20.42 -10.89
N ASP A 130 15.00 -19.53 -11.88
CA ASP A 130 13.77 -19.26 -12.64
C ASP A 130 13.18 -20.56 -13.20
N SER A 131 11.90 -20.81 -12.91
CA SER A 131 11.20 -22.06 -13.24
C SER A 131 11.15 -22.39 -14.75
N HIS A 132 11.49 -21.44 -15.62
CA HIS A 132 11.55 -21.65 -17.07
C HIS A 132 12.97 -22.05 -17.56
N VAL A 133 13.96 -22.15 -16.67
CA VAL A 133 15.30 -22.70 -16.96
C VAL A 133 15.18 -24.21 -17.24
N PRO A 134 15.64 -24.71 -18.40
CA PRO A 134 15.64 -26.14 -18.67
C PRO A 134 16.49 -26.90 -17.66
N ALA A 135 15.91 -27.91 -16.99
CA ALA A 135 16.54 -28.63 -15.89
C ALA A 135 17.02 -27.72 -14.74
N SER A 136 16.18 -26.76 -14.33
CA SER A 136 16.43 -25.77 -13.25
C SER A 136 17.09 -26.36 -11.99
N SER A 137 16.69 -27.56 -11.55
CA SER A 137 17.25 -28.27 -10.39
C SER A 137 18.73 -28.67 -10.52
N THR A 138 19.33 -28.56 -11.71
CA THR A 138 20.77 -28.79 -11.93
C THR A 138 21.62 -27.52 -11.86
N TYR A 139 20.98 -26.36 -11.68
CA TYR A 139 21.62 -25.05 -11.57
C TYR A 139 21.50 -24.50 -10.15
N THR A 140 22.44 -23.64 -9.78
CA THR A 140 22.34 -22.77 -8.60
C THR A 140 22.60 -21.33 -9.02
N VAL A 141 21.89 -20.36 -8.44
CA VAL A 141 22.20 -18.93 -8.66
C VAL A 141 23.53 -18.60 -7.99
N VAL A 142 24.40 -17.90 -8.72
CA VAL A 142 25.73 -17.51 -8.23
C VAL A 142 25.61 -16.24 -7.39
N GLY A 143 25.91 -16.35 -6.09
CA GLY A 143 25.98 -15.19 -5.18
C GLY A 143 24.67 -14.40 -5.13
N ASP A 144 24.76 -13.10 -5.41
CA ASP A 144 23.63 -12.17 -5.46
C ASP A 144 23.17 -11.83 -6.89
N PHE A 145 23.71 -12.49 -7.92
CA PHE A 145 23.47 -12.18 -9.34
C PHE A 145 22.11 -12.71 -9.85
N ASP A 146 21.02 -12.23 -9.23
CA ASP A 146 19.65 -12.30 -9.72
C ASP A 146 19.05 -10.89 -9.74
N CYS A 147 18.26 -10.56 -10.76
CA CYS A 147 17.39 -9.40 -10.73
C CYS A 147 16.14 -9.58 -11.58
N MET A 148 15.00 -9.16 -11.03
CA MET A 148 13.80 -8.87 -11.80
C MET A 148 13.72 -7.36 -12.09
N LEU A 149 13.60 -7.02 -13.36
CA LEU A 149 13.43 -5.65 -13.83
C LEU A 149 12.04 -5.47 -14.45
N ASN A 150 11.42 -4.32 -14.23
CA ASN A 150 10.11 -3.99 -14.79
C ASN A 150 10.13 -2.64 -15.54
N GLN A 151 9.22 -2.47 -16.49
CA GLN A 151 9.01 -1.24 -17.24
C GLN A 151 7.55 -1.14 -17.69
N THR A 152 6.84 -0.12 -17.20
CA THR A 152 5.51 0.25 -17.69
C THR A 152 5.53 1.66 -18.30
N ASN A 153 4.85 1.82 -19.43
CA ASN A 153 4.59 3.10 -20.08
C ASN A 153 3.25 3.01 -20.81
N ILE A 154 2.24 3.69 -20.26
CA ILE A 154 0.86 3.70 -20.75
C ILE A 154 0.79 4.22 -22.20
N GLY A 155 1.46 5.35 -22.48
CA GLY A 155 1.39 6.02 -23.79
C GLY A 155 1.87 5.18 -24.98
N HIS A 156 2.69 4.15 -24.72
CA HIS A 156 3.16 3.20 -25.74
C HIS A 156 2.65 1.75 -25.53
N ASN A 157 1.69 1.51 -24.63
CA ASN A 157 1.24 0.17 -24.22
C ASN A 157 2.40 -0.80 -23.90
N ASN A 158 3.47 -0.28 -23.29
CA ASN A 158 4.56 -1.10 -22.80
C ASN A 158 4.25 -1.49 -21.35
N ASN A 159 4.26 -2.78 -21.07
CA ASN A 159 4.22 -3.33 -19.72
C ASN A 159 5.08 -4.61 -19.74
N LYS A 160 6.35 -4.49 -19.38
CA LYS A 160 7.39 -5.46 -19.75
C LYS A 160 8.30 -5.80 -18.58
N PHE A 161 8.50 -7.09 -18.34
CA PHE A 161 9.51 -7.59 -17.41
C PHE A 161 10.81 -7.99 -18.13
N TYR A 162 11.92 -8.04 -17.40
CA TYR A 162 13.20 -8.60 -17.80
C TYR A 162 13.87 -9.24 -16.58
N VAL A 163 13.98 -10.56 -16.54
CA VAL A 163 14.74 -11.33 -15.52
C VAL A 163 16.14 -11.59 -16.04
N ILE A 164 17.15 -11.46 -15.17
CA ILE A 164 18.53 -11.84 -15.43
C ILE A 164 19.04 -12.67 -14.24
N GLN A 165 19.51 -13.89 -14.48
CA GLN A 165 20.15 -14.72 -13.47
C GLN A 165 21.51 -15.21 -13.97
N LEU A 166 22.52 -15.20 -13.10
CA LEU A 166 23.77 -15.92 -13.31
C LEU A 166 23.70 -17.27 -12.61
N LEU A 167 23.86 -18.33 -13.38
CA LEU A 167 23.68 -19.71 -12.94
C LEU A 167 24.97 -20.52 -13.07
N GLU A 168 25.22 -21.44 -12.14
CA GLU A 168 26.34 -22.40 -12.17
C GLU A 168 25.84 -23.84 -12.26
N THR A 169 26.56 -24.71 -12.99
CA THR A 169 26.22 -26.14 -13.18
C THR A 169 27.44 -27.04 -12.93
N GLY A 170 27.54 -27.57 -11.71
CA GLY A 170 28.73 -28.29 -11.28
C GLY A 170 29.95 -27.35 -11.18
N SER A 171 31.15 -27.91 -11.12
CA SER A 171 32.33 -27.20 -10.60
C SER A 171 33.01 -26.16 -11.51
N SER A 172 32.59 -25.97 -12.77
CA SER A 172 33.26 -25.03 -13.71
C SER A 172 32.42 -24.64 -14.94
N ARG A 173 31.09 -24.53 -14.83
CA ARG A 173 30.24 -24.07 -15.96
C ARG A 173 29.25 -23.02 -15.50
N TYR A 174 29.36 -21.84 -16.08
CA TYR A 174 28.51 -20.69 -15.79
C TYR A 174 27.57 -20.44 -16.95
N SER A 175 26.37 -19.94 -16.69
CA SER A 175 25.45 -19.51 -17.73
C SER A 175 24.64 -18.31 -17.29
N VAL A 176 24.54 -17.30 -18.16
CA VAL A 176 23.65 -16.16 -17.95
C VAL A 176 22.29 -16.50 -18.58
N TRP A 177 21.28 -16.66 -17.72
CA TRP A 177 19.88 -16.76 -18.10
C TRP A 177 19.28 -15.37 -18.24
N THR A 178 18.46 -15.18 -19.27
CA THR A 178 17.66 -13.98 -19.47
C THR A 178 16.26 -14.36 -19.93
N ARG A 179 15.22 -13.77 -19.33
CA ARG A 179 13.83 -14.00 -19.71
C ARG A 179 13.06 -12.68 -19.76
N TRP A 180 12.32 -12.42 -20.84
CA TRP A 180 11.65 -11.15 -21.06
C TRP A 180 10.32 -11.30 -21.78
N GLY A 181 9.37 -10.44 -21.47
CA GLY A 181 8.05 -10.53 -22.07
C GLY A 181 7.13 -9.43 -21.58
N ARG A 182 5.84 -9.61 -21.87
CA ARG A 182 4.78 -8.81 -21.28
C ARG A 182 4.49 -9.33 -19.87
N VAL A 183 4.24 -8.44 -18.90
CA VAL A 183 3.83 -8.84 -17.54
C VAL A 183 2.54 -9.68 -17.64
N GLY A 184 2.45 -10.77 -16.88
CA GLY A 184 1.43 -11.81 -16.98
C GLY A 184 1.71 -12.96 -17.95
N GLU A 185 2.66 -12.82 -18.87
CA GLU A 185 3.01 -13.85 -19.88
C GLU A 185 4.38 -14.50 -19.58
N SER A 186 4.59 -15.76 -20.01
CA SER A 186 5.87 -16.48 -19.80
C SER A 186 7.07 -15.80 -20.45
N GLY A 187 6.85 -15.10 -21.58
CA GLY A 187 7.86 -14.38 -22.35
C GLY A 187 8.73 -15.27 -23.25
N GLN A 188 9.76 -14.65 -23.82
CA GLN A 188 10.88 -15.31 -24.49
C GLN A 188 12.05 -15.45 -23.51
N ASN A 189 12.96 -16.37 -23.78
CA ASN A 189 14.18 -16.57 -23.00
C ASN A 189 15.43 -16.72 -23.88
N ALA A 190 16.60 -16.59 -23.27
CA ALA A 190 17.87 -16.98 -23.83
C ALA A 190 18.84 -17.37 -22.71
N MET A 191 19.59 -18.45 -22.96
CA MET A 191 20.67 -18.94 -22.10
C MET A 191 22.00 -18.74 -22.84
N LYS A 192 23.01 -18.19 -22.16
CA LYS A 192 24.37 -18.06 -22.68
C LYS A 192 25.37 -18.73 -21.75
N SER A 193 26.04 -19.78 -22.20
CA SER A 193 27.03 -20.50 -21.40
C SER A 193 28.45 -19.96 -21.55
N PHE A 194 29.20 -20.03 -20.47
CA PHE A 194 30.57 -19.53 -20.30
C PHE A 194 31.41 -20.54 -19.52
N SER A 195 32.69 -20.63 -19.85
CA SER A 195 33.69 -21.47 -19.17
C SER A 195 34.46 -20.73 -18.05
N SER A 196 34.11 -19.47 -17.79
CA SER A 196 34.75 -18.62 -16.78
C SER A 196 33.70 -17.76 -16.09
N LEU A 197 33.80 -17.66 -14.77
CA LEU A 197 32.90 -16.86 -13.93
C LEU A 197 32.98 -15.37 -14.31
N ASP A 198 34.19 -14.80 -14.36
CA ASP A 198 34.46 -13.41 -14.75
C ASP A 198 33.83 -13.03 -16.11
N ALA A 199 33.85 -13.96 -17.09
CA ALA A 199 33.22 -13.73 -18.39
C ALA A 199 31.69 -13.71 -18.31
N ALA A 200 31.10 -14.51 -17.43
CA ALA A 200 29.66 -14.59 -17.21
C ALA A 200 29.14 -13.39 -16.40
N GLU A 201 29.84 -13.01 -15.32
CA GLU A 201 29.59 -11.80 -14.53
C GLU A 201 29.64 -10.54 -15.43
N LYS A 202 30.64 -10.44 -16.32
CA LYS A 202 30.73 -9.32 -17.27
C LYS A 202 29.56 -9.25 -18.24
N GLU A 203 29.06 -10.37 -18.76
CA GLU A 203 27.85 -10.34 -19.59
C GLU A 203 26.60 -10.03 -18.75
N PHE A 204 26.48 -10.53 -17.52
CA PHE A 204 25.39 -10.16 -16.59
C PHE A 204 25.37 -8.64 -16.34
N CYS A 205 26.48 -8.07 -15.86
CA CYS A 205 26.61 -6.64 -15.54
C CYS A 205 26.38 -5.75 -16.77
N LYS A 206 26.85 -6.18 -17.94
CA LYS A 206 26.58 -5.52 -19.22
C LYS A 206 25.10 -5.57 -19.59
N LYS A 207 24.42 -6.71 -19.42
CA LYS A 207 22.97 -6.84 -19.68
C LYS A 207 22.16 -5.96 -18.75
N PHE A 208 22.49 -5.95 -17.45
CA PHE A 208 21.89 -5.04 -16.48
C PHE A 208 22.04 -3.58 -16.93
N LYS A 209 23.28 -3.13 -17.17
CA LYS A 209 23.59 -1.74 -17.56
C LYS A 209 22.97 -1.31 -18.90
N ASP A 210 22.83 -2.21 -19.87
CA ASP A 210 22.13 -1.91 -21.14
C ASP A 210 20.63 -1.62 -20.92
N LYS A 211 20.01 -2.33 -19.96
CA LYS A 211 18.58 -2.29 -19.65
C LYS A 211 18.19 -1.19 -18.65
N THR A 212 19.01 -0.96 -17.62
CA THR A 212 18.72 -0.02 -16.52
C THR A 212 19.45 1.32 -16.66
N LYS A 213 20.63 1.32 -17.31
CA LYS A 213 21.64 2.40 -17.31
C LYS A 213 22.38 2.61 -15.97
N ASN A 214 22.15 1.77 -14.97
CA ASN A 214 22.91 1.73 -13.73
C ASN A 214 24.03 0.67 -13.77
N ASN A 215 25.03 0.78 -12.91
CA ASN A 215 26.02 -0.29 -12.69
C ASN A 215 25.47 -1.32 -11.70
N TRP A 216 25.85 -2.60 -11.84
CA TRP A 216 25.40 -3.65 -10.92
C TRP A 216 25.94 -3.48 -9.50
N GLU A 217 27.21 -3.08 -9.39
CA GLU A 217 27.90 -2.81 -8.11
C GLU A 217 27.29 -1.61 -7.34
N GLU A 218 26.57 -0.72 -8.03
CA GLU A 218 25.95 0.48 -7.45
C GLU A 218 24.42 0.33 -7.31
N ARG A 219 23.89 -0.90 -7.40
CA ARG A 219 22.44 -1.18 -7.36
C ARG A 219 21.73 -0.68 -6.09
N ASP A 220 22.43 -0.56 -4.97
CA ASP A 220 21.86 -0.05 -3.72
C ASP A 220 21.52 1.46 -3.83
N ASN A 221 22.13 2.16 -4.79
CA ASN A 221 21.85 3.55 -5.15
C ASN A 221 21.12 3.66 -6.51
N PHE A 222 20.24 2.71 -6.83
CA PHE A 222 19.58 2.63 -8.13
C PHE A 222 18.76 3.89 -8.46
N VAL A 223 19.06 4.53 -9.60
CA VAL A 223 18.26 5.65 -10.12
C VAL A 223 17.42 5.21 -11.32
N ALA A 224 16.10 5.33 -11.22
CA ALA A 224 15.19 5.01 -12.32
C ALA A 224 15.34 6.01 -13.49
N VAL A 225 15.71 5.52 -14.68
CA VAL A 225 15.90 6.35 -15.88
C VAL A 225 14.66 6.28 -16.78
N LYS A 226 14.14 7.45 -17.20
CA LYS A 226 12.93 7.53 -18.06
C LYS A 226 13.11 6.70 -19.35
N GLY A 227 12.18 5.77 -19.59
CA GLY A 227 12.24 4.88 -20.76
C GLY A 227 13.21 3.70 -20.63
N LYS A 228 13.78 3.46 -19.45
CA LYS A 228 14.56 2.26 -19.10
C LYS A 228 13.81 1.38 -18.11
N TYR A 229 14.39 0.21 -17.82
CA TYR A 229 13.84 -0.70 -16.83
C TYR A 229 14.25 -0.26 -15.42
N THR A 230 13.35 -0.42 -14.47
CA THR A 230 13.58 -0.22 -13.03
C THR A 230 13.85 -1.57 -12.37
N LEU A 231 14.78 -1.62 -11.42
CA LEU A 231 15.01 -2.80 -10.59
C LEU A 231 13.85 -2.97 -9.60
N LEU A 232 13.31 -4.17 -9.49
CA LEU A 232 12.43 -4.55 -8.39
C LEU A 232 13.30 -5.15 -7.28
N GLU A 233 13.14 -4.65 -6.06
CA GLU A 233 13.71 -5.30 -4.88
C GLU A 233 12.83 -6.51 -4.55
N MET A 234 13.38 -7.70 -4.80
CA MET A 234 12.80 -8.94 -4.30
C MET A 234 13.55 -9.42 -3.06
N ASP A 235 12.81 -9.87 -2.05
CA ASP A 235 13.40 -10.55 -0.91
C ASP A 235 13.26 -12.07 -1.11
N ASP A 236 14.32 -12.69 -1.64
CA ASP A 236 14.41 -14.13 -1.88
C ASP A 236 14.59 -14.97 -0.58
N GLU A 237 13.92 -14.60 0.52
CA GLU A 237 13.84 -15.39 1.75
C GLU A 237 12.83 -16.57 1.66
N GLU A 238 12.66 -17.12 0.46
CA GLU A 238 11.68 -18.17 0.14
C GLU A 238 12.40 -19.52 -0.01
N GLY A 239 12.57 -20.22 1.11
CA GLY A 239 13.35 -21.46 1.19
C GLY A 239 13.02 -22.30 2.43
N GLY A 240 11.72 -22.57 2.61
CA GLY A 240 11.15 -23.42 3.67
C GLY A 240 9.93 -24.19 3.15
N GLU A 241 8.89 -23.47 2.71
CA GLU A 241 7.61 -24.05 2.27
C GLU A 241 7.74 -25.14 1.19
N GLU A 242 8.36 -24.87 0.03
CA GLU A 242 8.43 -25.88 -1.06
C GLU A 242 9.21 -27.15 -0.64
N GLU A 243 10.20 -27.04 0.25
CA GLU A 243 10.95 -28.22 0.73
C GLU A 243 10.13 -29.03 1.73
N ILE A 244 9.35 -28.38 2.60
CA ILE A 244 8.52 -29.03 3.62
C ILE A 244 7.25 -29.61 2.99
N VAL A 245 6.54 -28.84 2.17
CA VAL A 245 5.34 -29.29 1.44
C VAL A 245 5.69 -30.33 0.38
N GLY A 246 6.81 -30.16 -0.33
CA GLY A 246 7.31 -31.17 -1.29
C GLY A 246 7.69 -32.49 -0.62
N LYS A 247 8.26 -32.45 0.59
CA LYS A 247 8.44 -33.65 1.43
C LYS A 247 7.09 -34.25 1.84
N LEU A 248 6.17 -33.45 2.39
CA LEU A 248 4.85 -33.93 2.83
C LEU A 248 4.05 -34.60 1.69
N GLN A 249 4.00 -34.01 0.49
CA GLN A 249 3.30 -34.59 -0.66
C GLN A 249 3.96 -35.87 -1.19
N ALA A 250 5.29 -36.01 -1.07
CA ALA A 250 5.97 -37.26 -1.37
C ALA A 250 5.71 -38.35 -0.31
N LEU A 251 5.46 -37.94 0.94
CA LEU A 251 5.22 -38.84 2.08
C LEU A 251 3.75 -39.32 2.17
N ASP A 252 2.78 -38.58 1.61
CA ASP A 252 1.39 -39.05 1.47
C ASP A 252 1.23 -40.23 0.50
N GLN A 253 2.20 -40.48 -0.39
CA GLN A 253 2.18 -41.63 -1.31
C GLN A 253 2.74 -42.93 -0.71
N GLU A 254 3.55 -42.84 0.34
CA GLU A 254 4.07 -43.99 1.09
C GLU A 254 3.78 -43.79 2.58
N GLY A 255 2.68 -44.37 3.06
CA GLY A 255 2.14 -44.15 4.41
C GLY A 255 3.10 -44.55 5.55
N VAL A 256 4.01 -43.63 5.90
CA VAL A 256 4.95 -43.71 7.01
C VAL A 256 4.46 -42.79 8.13
N ASP A 257 4.20 -43.36 9.30
CA ASP A 257 3.89 -42.59 10.50
C ASP A 257 5.17 -41.89 11.01
N LEU A 258 5.21 -40.57 10.85
CA LEU A 258 6.35 -39.71 11.20
C LEU A 258 6.31 -39.20 12.64
N GLY A 259 5.36 -39.65 13.46
CA GLY A 259 5.18 -39.12 14.82
C GLY A 259 4.67 -37.68 14.85
N MET A 260 3.99 -37.24 13.78
CA MET A 260 3.26 -35.96 13.79
C MET A 260 2.13 -36.03 14.84
N LYS A 261 2.01 -34.98 15.65
CA LYS A 261 0.90 -34.90 16.61
C LYS A 261 -0.44 -34.76 15.87
N PRO A 262 -1.52 -35.42 16.34
CA PRO A 262 -2.85 -35.16 15.81
C PRO A 262 -3.23 -33.70 16.06
N CYS A 263 -3.96 -33.08 15.13
CA CYS A 263 -4.39 -31.70 15.26
C CYS A 263 -5.16 -31.47 16.57
N SER A 264 -4.75 -30.45 17.31
CA SER A 264 -5.33 -30.08 18.61
C SER A 264 -6.68 -29.35 18.52
N LEU A 265 -7.01 -28.81 17.34
CA LEU A 265 -8.15 -27.94 17.09
C LEU A 265 -9.44 -28.71 16.83
N ASP A 266 -10.58 -28.12 17.20
CA ASP A 266 -11.90 -28.65 16.85
C ASP A 266 -12.18 -28.58 15.33
N PRO A 267 -13.04 -29.45 14.77
CA PRO A 267 -13.26 -29.48 13.31
C PRO A 267 -13.76 -28.16 12.68
N PRO A 268 -14.68 -27.39 13.32
CA PRO A 268 -15.00 -26.03 12.86
C PRO A 268 -13.79 -25.11 12.77
N THR A 269 -12.95 -25.04 13.82
CA THR A 269 -11.71 -24.26 13.81
C THR A 269 -10.73 -24.76 12.75
N GLN A 270 -10.56 -26.08 12.58
CA GLN A 270 -9.72 -26.64 11.50
C GLN A 270 -10.18 -26.18 10.11
N ASN A 271 -11.50 -26.14 9.86
CA ASN A 271 -12.05 -25.69 8.58
C ASN A 271 -11.83 -24.19 8.38
N LEU A 272 -11.98 -23.38 9.43
CA LEU A 272 -11.67 -21.95 9.39
C LEU A 272 -10.19 -21.70 9.10
N ILE A 273 -9.27 -22.40 9.77
CA ILE A 273 -7.83 -22.28 9.52
C ILE A 273 -7.47 -22.73 8.09
N LYS A 274 -8.03 -23.83 7.60
CA LYS A 274 -7.85 -24.23 6.18
C LYS A 274 -8.32 -23.14 5.22
N LEU A 275 -9.48 -22.52 5.49
CA LEU A 275 -10.08 -21.50 4.63
C LEU A 275 -9.25 -20.20 4.58
N ILE A 276 -8.76 -19.72 5.72
CA ILE A 276 -8.02 -18.44 5.78
C ILE A 276 -6.53 -18.56 5.46
N PHE A 277 -5.99 -19.78 5.38
CA PHE A 277 -4.63 -20.09 4.90
C PHE A 277 -4.65 -20.80 3.51
N ASP A 278 -5.76 -20.72 2.78
CA ASP A 278 -5.87 -21.32 1.44
C ASP A 278 -5.12 -20.48 0.39
N GLN A 279 -3.97 -21.01 -0.05
CA GLN A 279 -3.09 -20.35 -1.03
C GLN A 279 -3.76 -20.13 -2.39
N ASP A 280 -4.70 -20.98 -2.81
CA ASP A 280 -5.43 -20.80 -4.07
C ASP A 280 -6.48 -19.69 -3.97
N MET A 281 -7.11 -19.52 -2.80
CA MET A 281 -7.97 -18.38 -2.50
C MET A 281 -7.18 -17.07 -2.46
N PHE A 282 -5.99 -17.05 -1.83
CA PHE A 282 -5.10 -15.88 -1.88
C PHE A 282 -4.69 -15.55 -3.33
N ASN A 283 -4.18 -16.54 -4.08
CA ASN A 283 -3.79 -16.35 -5.48
C ASN A 283 -4.96 -15.82 -6.34
N SER A 284 -6.18 -16.32 -6.11
CA SER A 284 -7.39 -15.88 -6.82
C SER A 284 -7.79 -14.45 -6.44
N ALA A 285 -7.72 -14.08 -5.16
CA ALA A 285 -7.98 -12.72 -4.69
C ALA A 285 -6.98 -11.72 -5.30
N MET A 286 -5.69 -12.07 -5.33
CA MET A 286 -4.62 -11.23 -5.89
C MET A 286 -4.76 -11.06 -7.41
N GLN A 287 -5.13 -12.12 -8.13
CA GLN A 287 -5.47 -12.02 -9.56
C GLN A 287 -6.67 -11.09 -9.80
N SER A 288 -7.65 -11.05 -8.91
CA SER A 288 -8.79 -10.12 -9.00
C SER A 288 -8.38 -8.65 -8.84
N MET A 289 -7.25 -8.38 -8.16
CA MET A 289 -6.65 -7.05 -8.02
C MET A 289 -5.68 -6.68 -9.16
N GLU A 290 -5.60 -7.51 -10.21
CA GLU A 290 -4.72 -7.38 -11.39
C GLU A 290 -3.22 -7.60 -11.10
N ILE A 291 -2.89 -8.24 -9.97
CA ILE A 291 -1.51 -8.54 -9.54
C ILE A 291 -0.98 -9.77 -10.28
N ASP A 292 0.27 -9.72 -10.76
CA ASP A 292 0.91 -10.85 -11.45
C ASP A 292 1.50 -11.89 -10.47
N THR A 293 0.65 -12.78 -9.95
CA THR A 293 1.05 -13.83 -8.99
C THR A 293 2.08 -14.83 -9.54
N LYS A 294 2.30 -14.89 -10.87
CA LYS A 294 3.34 -15.74 -11.48
C LYS A 294 4.73 -15.11 -11.45
N LYS A 295 4.81 -13.81 -11.19
CA LYS A 295 6.05 -13.03 -11.09
C LYS A 295 6.31 -12.54 -9.67
N MET A 296 5.24 -12.37 -8.91
CA MET A 296 5.26 -12.16 -7.48
C MET A 296 4.57 -13.37 -6.83
N PRO A 297 5.27 -14.52 -6.68
CA PRO A 297 4.91 -15.42 -5.59
C PRO A 297 4.93 -14.61 -4.30
N LEU A 298 3.97 -14.90 -3.42
CA LEU A 298 3.46 -13.96 -2.42
C LEU A 298 4.53 -13.44 -1.44
N GLY A 299 5.67 -14.12 -1.36
CA GLY A 299 6.78 -13.80 -0.46
C GLY A 299 7.88 -12.90 -0.97
N LYS A 300 7.88 -12.55 -2.26
CA LYS A 300 9.04 -11.89 -2.87
C LYS A 300 8.97 -10.38 -2.93
N LEU A 301 7.84 -9.73 -2.66
CA LEU A 301 7.76 -8.26 -2.72
C LEU A 301 8.23 -7.65 -1.39
N GLY A 302 9.47 -7.15 -1.34
CA GLY A 302 10.04 -6.61 -0.11
C GLY A 302 9.30 -5.37 0.43
N LYS A 303 9.33 -5.16 1.76
CA LYS A 303 8.67 -4.04 2.45
C LYS A 303 9.01 -2.68 1.83
N ALA A 304 10.28 -2.48 1.46
CA ALA A 304 10.76 -1.28 0.79
C ALA A 304 10.07 -1.02 -0.57
N GLN A 305 9.74 -2.08 -1.32
CA GLN A 305 9.04 -1.98 -2.60
C GLN A 305 7.56 -1.63 -2.41
N ILE A 306 6.91 -2.14 -1.37
CA ILE A 306 5.54 -1.76 -0.99
C ILE A 306 5.50 -0.29 -0.54
N ALA A 307 6.46 0.16 0.27
CA ALA A 307 6.60 1.56 0.69
C ALA A 307 6.79 2.53 -0.50
N LYS A 308 7.64 2.17 -1.46
CA LYS A 308 7.78 2.89 -2.76
C LYS A 308 6.46 2.90 -3.56
N GLY A 309 5.66 1.85 -3.44
CA GLY A 309 4.31 1.77 -4.01
C GLY A 309 3.38 2.83 -3.42
N PHE A 310 3.37 3.00 -2.09
CA PHE A 310 2.58 4.03 -1.41
C PHE A 310 3.01 5.44 -1.82
N GLU A 311 4.32 5.73 -1.85
CA GLU A 311 4.86 7.02 -2.31
C GLU A 311 4.46 7.35 -3.75
N ALA A 312 4.37 6.35 -4.63
CA ALA A 312 3.89 6.52 -6.00
C ALA A 312 2.38 6.80 -6.09
N LEU A 313 1.57 6.29 -5.16
CA LEU A 313 0.13 6.60 -5.08
C LEU A 313 -0.12 7.98 -4.46
N GLU A 314 0.60 8.36 -3.40
CA GLU A 314 0.57 9.73 -2.85
C GLU A 314 0.91 10.78 -3.93
N ALA A 315 1.93 10.53 -4.75
CA ALA A 315 2.27 11.40 -5.87
C ALA A 315 1.16 11.49 -6.94
N ILE A 316 0.29 10.48 -7.06
CA ILE A 316 -0.91 10.51 -7.90
C ILE A 316 -2.03 11.29 -7.20
N GLU A 317 -2.21 11.12 -5.89
CA GLU A 317 -3.19 11.87 -5.08
C GLU A 317 -2.94 13.38 -5.13
N ASP A 318 -1.69 13.81 -4.95
CA ASP A 318 -1.25 15.21 -5.11
C ASP A 318 -1.54 15.72 -6.53
N ALA A 319 -1.30 14.90 -7.55
CA ALA A 319 -1.54 15.26 -8.94
C ALA A 319 -3.05 15.37 -9.26
N LEU A 320 -3.89 14.51 -8.67
CA LEU A 320 -5.35 14.60 -8.78
C LEU A 320 -5.88 15.85 -8.06
N SER A 321 -5.43 16.08 -6.84
CA SER A 321 -5.84 17.22 -5.99
C SER A 321 -5.42 18.57 -6.57
N SER A 322 -4.29 18.63 -7.29
CA SER A 322 -3.83 19.82 -8.01
C SER A 322 -4.44 19.98 -9.41
N GLY A 323 -5.30 19.07 -9.86
CA GLY A 323 -5.94 19.13 -11.18
C GLY A 323 -4.96 18.92 -12.35
N ALA A 324 -3.95 18.05 -12.16
CA ALA A 324 -2.92 17.80 -13.16
C ALA A 324 -3.49 17.21 -14.47
N SER A 325 -2.77 17.43 -15.57
CA SER A 325 -3.19 16.92 -16.88
C SER A 325 -3.18 15.39 -16.94
N ARG A 326 -4.07 14.81 -17.77
CA ARG A 326 -4.11 13.36 -18.03
C ARG A 326 -2.75 12.78 -18.43
N SER A 327 -1.90 13.56 -19.10
CA SER A 327 -0.53 13.14 -19.44
C SER A 327 0.38 13.01 -18.22
N ARG A 328 0.25 13.90 -17.22
CA ARG A 328 1.03 13.81 -15.97
C ARG A 328 0.54 12.64 -15.12
N LEU A 329 -0.77 12.44 -15.05
CA LEU A 329 -1.37 11.27 -14.39
C LEU A 329 -0.92 9.97 -15.07
N ALA A 330 -0.89 9.91 -16.39
CA ALA A 330 -0.39 8.73 -17.12
C ALA A 330 1.11 8.45 -16.89
N ASP A 331 1.96 9.48 -16.78
CA ASP A 331 3.38 9.33 -16.42
C ASP A 331 3.52 8.78 -14.98
N LEU A 332 2.70 9.25 -14.03
CA LEU A 332 2.71 8.79 -12.64
C LEU A 332 2.13 7.38 -12.46
N SER A 333 1.00 7.07 -13.10
CA SER A 333 0.44 5.70 -13.15
C SER A 333 1.43 4.73 -13.79
N SER A 334 2.16 5.15 -14.83
CA SER A 334 3.24 4.34 -15.42
C SER A 334 4.37 4.07 -14.44
N ALA A 335 4.72 5.02 -13.57
CA ALA A 335 5.71 4.82 -12.51
C ALA A 335 5.20 3.83 -11.45
N PHE A 336 3.95 3.99 -10.99
CA PHE A 336 3.31 3.06 -10.05
C PHE A 336 3.30 1.61 -10.57
N TYR A 337 2.84 1.36 -11.80
CA TYR A 337 2.86 0.02 -12.38
C TYR A 337 4.26 -0.52 -12.72
N THR A 338 5.26 0.36 -12.78
CA THR A 338 6.67 -0.04 -12.90
C THR A 338 7.19 -0.54 -11.55
N ILE A 339 6.80 0.11 -10.44
CA ILE A 339 7.18 -0.27 -9.07
C ILE A 339 6.41 -1.53 -8.61
N ILE A 340 5.11 -1.60 -8.88
CA ILE A 340 4.23 -2.71 -8.54
C ILE A 340 3.76 -3.37 -9.85
N PRO A 341 4.34 -4.52 -10.26
CA PRO A 341 3.97 -5.19 -11.51
C PRO A 341 2.49 -5.57 -11.55
N HIS A 342 1.81 -5.21 -12.64
CA HIS A 342 0.40 -5.55 -12.85
C HIS A 342 0.19 -6.30 -14.17
N SER A 343 -0.74 -7.25 -14.18
CA SER A 343 -1.12 -8.03 -15.36
C SER A 343 -2.43 -7.51 -15.98
N PHE A 344 -2.30 -6.62 -16.97
CA PHE A 344 -3.44 -6.08 -17.73
C PHE A 344 -3.80 -6.92 -18.98
N GLY A 345 -3.26 -8.13 -19.09
CA GLY A 345 -3.29 -8.90 -20.35
C GLY A 345 -2.80 -8.05 -21.52
N ARG A 346 -3.47 -8.12 -22.68
CA ARG A 346 -3.12 -7.33 -23.88
C ARG A 346 -3.62 -5.88 -23.87
N ASN A 347 -4.42 -5.49 -22.86
CA ASN A 347 -4.99 -4.14 -22.78
C ASN A 347 -3.93 -3.12 -22.36
N VAL A 348 -4.15 -1.85 -22.73
CA VAL A 348 -3.33 -0.74 -22.24
C VAL A 348 -3.55 -0.61 -20.72
N PRO A 349 -2.49 -0.46 -19.89
CA PRO A 349 -2.67 -0.19 -18.47
C PRO A 349 -3.53 1.07 -18.27
N PRO A 350 -4.54 1.05 -17.39
CA PRO A 350 -5.44 2.18 -17.19
C PRO A 350 -4.70 3.37 -16.57
N VAL A 351 -5.17 4.61 -16.80
CA VAL A 351 -4.63 5.78 -16.08
C VAL A 351 -5.41 5.94 -14.78
N ILE A 352 -4.73 6.03 -13.65
CA ILE A 352 -5.36 6.34 -12.36
C ILE A 352 -5.71 7.83 -12.39
N ASP A 353 -6.97 8.13 -12.73
CA ASP A 353 -7.46 9.48 -13.03
C ASP A 353 -8.60 9.97 -12.11
N ASN A 354 -8.94 9.21 -11.08
CA ASN A 354 -9.99 9.55 -10.10
C ASN A 354 -9.75 8.87 -8.74
N ALA A 355 -10.42 9.39 -7.71
CA ALA A 355 -10.27 8.93 -6.33
C ALA A 355 -10.70 7.47 -6.10
N GLU A 356 -11.71 6.96 -6.82
CA GLU A 356 -12.17 5.57 -6.67
C GLU A 356 -11.12 4.56 -7.17
N MET A 357 -10.45 4.85 -8.29
CA MET A 357 -9.34 4.03 -8.79
C MET A 357 -8.10 4.14 -7.90
N LEU A 358 -7.81 5.33 -7.36
CA LEU A 358 -6.72 5.54 -6.42
C LEU A 358 -6.95 4.73 -5.13
N GLN A 359 -8.14 4.84 -4.53
CA GLN A 359 -8.52 4.12 -3.32
C GLN A 359 -8.34 2.60 -3.48
N LYS A 360 -8.86 2.02 -4.57
CA LYS A 360 -8.69 0.58 -4.86
C LYS A 360 -7.24 0.14 -4.96
N LYS A 361 -6.32 1.02 -5.36
CA LYS A 361 -4.88 0.71 -5.42
C LYS A 361 -4.17 0.95 -4.07
N PHE A 362 -4.68 1.83 -3.21
CA PHE A 362 -4.28 1.89 -1.81
C PHE A 362 -4.73 0.65 -1.03
N ASP A 363 -6.00 0.24 -1.16
CA ASP A 363 -6.55 -0.96 -0.54
C ASP A 363 -5.75 -2.22 -0.96
N MET A 364 -5.34 -2.27 -2.23
CA MET A 364 -4.47 -3.31 -2.78
C MET A 364 -3.07 -3.33 -2.14
N LEU A 365 -2.46 -2.18 -1.85
CA LEU A 365 -1.17 -2.12 -1.15
C LEU A 365 -1.29 -2.50 0.33
N LEU A 366 -2.41 -2.22 0.99
CA LEU A 366 -2.68 -2.73 2.34
C LEU A 366 -2.72 -4.26 2.33
N VAL A 367 -3.51 -4.86 1.44
CA VAL A 367 -3.60 -6.33 1.30
C VAL A 367 -2.23 -6.96 0.99
N LEU A 368 -1.42 -6.33 0.15
CA LEU A 368 -0.03 -6.75 -0.09
C LEU A 368 0.85 -6.69 1.17
N GLY A 369 0.70 -5.64 1.98
CA GLY A 369 1.41 -5.50 3.25
C GLY A 369 1.00 -6.56 4.28
N ASP A 370 -0.31 -6.80 4.42
CA ASP A 370 -0.84 -7.82 5.33
C ASP A 370 -0.37 -9.23 4.95
N ILE A 371 -0.30 -9.54 3.64
CA ILE A 371 0.24 -10.80 3.12
C ILE A 371 1.73 -10.95 3.44
N GLU A 372 2.54 -9.89 3.21
CA GLU A 372 3.97 -9.93 3.52
C GLU A 372 4.22 -10.16 5.01
N LEU A 373 3.43 -9.49 5.87
CA LEU A 373 3.50 -9.67 7.32
C LEU A 373 3.10 -11.09 7.75
N ALA A 374 2.00 -11.63 7.20
CA ALA A 374 1.54 -13.00 7.48
C ALA A 374 2.63 -14.03 7.15
N GLN A 375 3.23 -13.93 5.96
CA GLN A 375 4.31 -14.84 5.56
C GLN A 375 5.63 -14.59 6.30
N GLY A 376 5.90 -13.36 6.72
CA GLY A 376 7.01 -13.05 7.62
C GLY A 376 6.91 -13.83 8.95
N LEU A 377 5.70 -13.94 9.50
CA LEU A 377 5.43 -14.73 10.70
C LEU A 377 5.61 -16.24 10.46
N GLU A 378 5.20 -16.75 9.30
CA GLU A 378 5.42 -18.15 8.89
C GLU A 378 6.93 -18.47 8.80
N ARG A 379 7.70 -17.69 8.03
CA ARG A 379 9.16 -17.86 7.86
C ARG A 379 9.94 -17.80 9.17
N GLU A 380 9.59 -16.87 10.06
CA GLU A 380 10.24 -16.76 11.38
C GLU A 380 10.05 -18.02 12.23
N ARG A 381 8.93 -18.72 12.03
CA ARG A 381 8.58 -19.91 12.81
C ARG A 381 9.21 -21.18 12.26
N GLU A 382 9.23 -21.37 10.94
CA GLU A 382 9.96 -22.49 10.31
C GLU A 382 11.41 -22.54 10.81
N LYS A 383 12.09 -21.38 10.83
CA LYS A 383 13.46 -21.21 11.32
C LYS A 383 13.63 -21.60 12.80
N LYS A 384 12.59 -21.45 13.63
CA LYS A 384 12.59 -21.86 15.05
C LYS A 384 12.27 -23.35 15.22
N GLN A 385 11.48 -23.95 14.33
CA GLN A 385 11.02 -25.34 14.41
C GLN A 385 12.04 -26.37 13.88
N GLN A 386 12.94 -26.00 12.96
CA GLN A 386 14.07 -26.86 12.54
C GLN A 386 15.03 -27.28 13.67
N VAL A 387 14.84 -26.75 14.89
CA VAL A 387 15.66 -27.00 16.09
C VAL A 387 14.98 -27.97 17.08
N ALA A 388 13.68 -28.24 16.95
CA ALA A 388 12.90 -29.07 17.88
C ALA A 388 12.44 -30.39 17.24
N GLY A 389 12.82 -31.53 17.84
CA GLY A 389 12.64 -32.87 17.24
C GLY A 389 11.23 -33.46 17.23
N GLU A 390 10.18 -32.69 17.55
CA GLU A 390 8.79 -33.10 17.39
C GLU A 390 8.11 -32.18 16.36
N ILE A 391 7.38 -32.77 15.40
CA ILE A 391 6.70 -32.03 14.32
C ILE A 391 5.22 -31.79 14.72
N PRO A 392 4.79 -30.54 14.99
CA PRO A 392 3.39 -30.23 15.26
C PRO A 392 2.53 -30.33 14.00
N HIS A 393 1.21 -30.43 14.15
CA HIS A 393 0.31 -30.45 12.99
C HIS A 393 0.30 -29.10 12.26
N PRO A 394 0.32 -29.04 10.91
CA PRO A 394 0.35 -27.77 10.17
C PRO A 394 -0.79 -26.80 10.51
N LEU A 395 -1.99 -27.31 10.82
CA LEU A 395 -3.10 -26.44 11.24
C LEU A 395 -2.91 -25.86 12.65
N ASP A 396 -2.26 -26.59 13.56
CA ASP A 396 -1.90 -26.06 14.89
C ASP A 396 -0.83 -24.97 14.74
N ILE A 397 0.07 -25.12 13.77
CA ILE A 397 1.05 -24.11 13.37
C ILE A 397 0.35 -22.84 12.87
N ASN A 398 -0.53 -22.97 11.90
CA ASN A 398 -1.23 -21.82 11.32
C ASN A 398 -2.19 -21.15 12.33
N TYR A 399 -2.79 -21.92 13.25
CA TYR A 399 -3.62 -21.37 14.32
C TYR A 399 -2.82 -20.54 15.32
N GLU A 400 -1.70 -21.07 15.83
CA GLU A 400 -0.83 -20.34 16.76
C GLU A 400 -0.20 -19.08 16.13
N SER A 401 -0.02 -19.02 14.80
CA SER A 401 0.52 -17.82 14.13
C SER A 401 -0.43 -16.62 14.18
N LEU A 402 -1.74 -16.84 14.29
CA LEU A 402 -2.76 -15.79 14.43
C LEU A 402 -2.65 -14.99 15.72
N LYS A 403 -2.00 -15.55 16.77
CA LYS A 403 -1.97 -15.00 18.14
C LYS A 403 -3.36 -14.62 18.67
N ALA A 404 -4.37 -15.37 18.26
CA ALA A 404 -5.75 -15.18 18.63
C ALA A 404 -6.35 -16.52 19.03
N LYS A 405 -6.93 -16.58 20.23
CA LYS A 405 -7.68 -17.74 20.68
C LYS A 405 -9.07 -17.69 20.06
N LEU A 406 -9.37 -18.68 19.23
CA LEU A 406 -10.69 -18.88 18.66
C LEU A 406 -11.45 -19.88 19.53
N SER A 407 -12.76 -19.69 19.68
CA SER A 407 -13.63 -20.63 20.39
C SER A 407 -14.95 -20.72 19.65
N HIS A 408 -15.24 -21.90 19.08
CA HIS A 408 -16.48 -22.16 18.35
C HIS A 408 -17.69 -22.04 19.29
N ILE A 409 -18.68 -21.23 18.90
CA ILE A 409 -19.93 -21.01 19.62
C ILE A 409 -21.01 -21.89 19.00
N LYS A 410 -21.65 -22.73 19.80
CA LYS A 410 -22.67 -23.68 19.34
C LYS A 410 -24.00 -22.99 19.09
N LYS A 411 -24.85 -23.61 18.26
CA LYS A 411 -26.13 -23.02 17.82
C LYS A 411 -27.15 -22.89 18.95
N GLU A 412 -26.95 -23.64 20.04
CA GLU A 412 -27.77 -23.65 21.24
C GLU A 412 -27.40 -22.53 22.23
N GLU A 413 -26.28 -21.82 22.04
CA GLU A 413 -25.83 -20.77 22.94
C GLU A 413 -26.51 -19.42 22.65
N ASP A 414 -26.79 -18.65 23.70
CA ASP A 414 -27.46 -17.34 23.58
C ASP A 414 -26.67 -16.35 22.72
N GLU A 415 -25.34 -16.37 22.80
CA GLU A 415 -24.44 -15.57 21.94
C GLU A 415 -24.67 -15.84 20.45
N TYR A 416 -24.82 -17.12 20.05
CA TYR A 416 -25.14 -17.47 18.67
C TYR A 416 -26.51 -16.91 18.26
N GLN A 417 -27.52 -17.01 19.13
CA GLN A 417 -28.86 -16.51 18.84
C GLN A 417 -28.90 -14.98 18.71
N VAL A 418 -28.10 -14.25 19.50
CA VAL A 418 -27.92 -12.80 19.36
C VAL A 418 -27.28 -12.44 18.01
N VAL A 419 -26.18 -13.09 17.64
CA VAL A 419 -25.49 -12.87 16.35
C VAL A 419 -26.42 -13.21 15.16
N HIS A 420 -27.09 -14.35 15.21
CA HIS A 420 -28.05 -14.81 14.21
C HIS A 420 -29.24 -13.85 14.04
N LYS A 421 -29.78 -13.32 15.16
CA LYS A 421 -30.83 -12.29 15.15
C LYS A 421 -30.32 -10.98 14.54
N TYR A 422 -29.10 -10.55 14.89
CA TYR A 422 -28.50 -9.33 14.36
C TYR A 422 -28.34 -9.42 12.84
N ILE A 423 -27.70 -10.48 12.33
CA ILE A 423 -27.52 -10.72 10.90
C ILE A 423 -28.86 -10.73 10.14
N LYS A 424 -29.91 -11.34 10.72
CA LYS A 424 -31.26 -11.35 10.12
C LYS A 424 -31.94 -9.98 10.14
N ALA A 425 -31.72 -9.17 11.18
CA ALA A 425 -32.28 -7.82 11.29
C ALA A 425 -31.59 -6.82 10.36
N THR A 426 -30.29 -6.98 10.12
CA THR A 426 -29.50 -6.14 9.20
C THR A 426 -29.41 -6.70 7.77
N ALA A 427 -30.06 -7.83 7.48
CA ALA A 427 -30.06 -8.43 6.14
C ALA A 427 -30.76 -7.49 5.14
N THR A 428 -30.04 -7.13 4.09
CA THR A 428 -30.56 -6.24 3.02
C THR A 428 -31.06 -7.07 1.82
N TRP A 429 -30.47 -6.90 0.65
CA TRP A 429 -30.86 -7.57 -0.59
C TRP A 429 -30.19 -8.94 -0.78
N ARG A 430 -29.11 -9.23 -0.04
CA ARG A 430 -28.46 -10.55 -0.04
C ARG A 430 -29.02 -11.41 1.08
N LYS A 431 -29.47 -12.62 0.74
CA LYS A 431 -29.73 -13.68 1.71
C LYS A 431 -28.39 -14.29 2.11
N VAL A 432 -28.00 -14.11 3.37
CA VAL A 432 -26.82 -14.74 3.97
C VAL A 432 -27.27 -15.86 4.89
N GLU A 433 -26.53 -16.96 4.90
CA GLU A 433 -26.73 -18.09 5.81
C GLU A 433 -25.59 -18.12 6.82
N LEU A 434 -25.94 -18.21 8.11
CA LEU A 434 -24.95 -18.29 9.18
C LEU A 434 -24.54 -19.76 9.37
N LEU A 435 -23.31 -20.08 8.98
CA LEU A 435 -22.77 -21.43 9.08
C LEU A 435 -22.26 -21.70 10.50
N ASP A 436 -21.27 -20.92 10.93
CA ASP A 436 -20.55 -21.03 12.20
C ASP A 436 -20.30 -19.64 12.82
N VAL A 437 -20.07 -19.61 14.13
CA VAL A 437 -19.69 -18.41 14.89
C VAL A 437 -18.50 -18.76 15.78
N PHE A 438 -17.53 -17.85 15.87
CA PHE A 438 -16.35 -18.00 16.72
C PHE A 438 -16.22 -16.78 17.62
N ARG A 439 -16.01 -17.00 18.92
CA ARG A 439 -15.48 -15.98 19.82
C ARG A 439 -13.99 -15.82 19.52
N VAL A 440 -13.51 -14.59 19.45
CA VAL A 440 -12.12 -14.24 19.14
C VAL A 440 -11.55 -13.46 20.32
N ASP A 441 -10.40 -13.90 20.82
CA ASP A 441 -9.65 -13.28 21.92
C ASP A 441 -8.20 -13.08 21.44
N ARG A 442 -7.84 -11.85 21.07
CA ARG A 442 -6.54 -11.51 20.48
C ARG A 442 -5.52 -11.16 21.56
N GLU A 443 -4.30 -11.68 21.42
CA GLU A 443 -3.21 -11.40 22.37
C GLU A 443 -2.95 -9.89 22.50
N GLY A 444 -3.04 -9.37 23.73
CA GLY A 444 -2.79 -7.96 24.06
C GLY A 444 -3.96 -7.00 23.86
N GLU A 445 -5.02 -7.38 23.15
CA GLU A 445 -6.15 -6.47 22.83
C GLU A 445 -6.89 -5.98 24.09
N VAL A 446 -7.07 -6.87 25.09
CA VAL A 446 -7.63 -6.52 26.41
C VAL A 446 -6.80 -5.47 27.16
N GLY A 447 -5.48 -5.40 26.91
CA GLY A 447 -4.61 -4.38 27.50
C GLY A 447 -4.68 -3.01 26.80
N VAL A 448 -5.06 -2.99 25.51
CA VAL A 448 -5.25 -1.76 24.71
C VAL A 448 -6.66 -1.21 24.87
N PHE A 449 -7.64 -2.09 25.06
CA PHE A 449 -9.02 -1.76 25.41
C PHE A 449 -9.34 -2.22 26.85
N PRO A 450 -8.77 -1.58 27.89
CA PRO A 450 -9.08 -1.87 29.30
C PRO A 450 -10.45 -1.27 29.68
N GLY A 451 -11.50 -1.74 29.01
CA GLY A 451 -12.88 -1.49 29.40
C GLY A 451 -13.34 -2.61 30.33
N ASP A 452 -13.78 -2.25 31.53
CA ASP A 452 -14.59 -3.12 32.38
C ASP A 452 -15.92 -3.44 31.66
N VAL A 453 -15.90 -4.39 30.72
CA VAL A 453 -17.12 -5.06 30.24
C VAL A 453 -17.53 -6.05 31.32
N MET A 454 -18.02 -5.49 32.41
CA MET A 454 -18.65 -6.18 33.51
C MET A 454 -19.75 -7.08 32.95
N MET A 455 -19.54 -8.39 32.97
CA MET A 455 -20.58 -9.37 32.70
C MET A 455 -21.73 -9.14 33.70
N MET A 456 -22.88 -8.70 33.18
CA MET A 456 -24.17 -8.65 33.88
C MET A 456 -25.18 -9.51 33.11
#